data_AF-K7GJA2-F1
#
_entry.id   AF-K7GJA2-F1
#
_cell.length_a   1.000
_cell.length_b   1.000
_cell.length_c   1.000
_cell.angle_alpha   90.00
_cell.angle_beta   90.00
_cell.angle_gamma   90.00
#
_symmetry.space_group_name_H-M   'P 1'
#
loop_
_entity.id
_entity.type
_entity.pdbx_description
1 polymer ?
#
loop_
_entity_poly.entity_id
_entity_poly.type
_entity_poly.pdbx_seq_one_letter_code
_entity_poly.pdbx_strand_id
1 'polypeptide(L)'
;QMSHLLFALLSLFSLAILLEAKWKLKENVYVIESEWTQEAPPEEVDLTCNISEEQAMSVYWMKDEERIATGKTLTISVKEFPDAGNYTCQKSDTDEILNYYFFLITKKDSSRQISKWILKSFKEPNNMTFLKCEAKNYSGIFVCSWKTENESPNVQFTIKSLKGSQEDVSGNVICGSPVPQRHELETTYTVSCQKINHCPFAEEHQPTEMFLEVIDETQYDNCTSSFFIRDIIKPDPPECEYVVKNGTVTWKYPRTWNIPESYFPLTFKVNAEESTPQKNKFYDTDEQFIHLSKTSKFDKIYVQARDQYYNSSWSDWKLCR
;
A
#
# COMPACT_ATOMS: atom_id res chain seq x y z
N GLN A 1 -55.12 -44.94 -25.07
CA GLN A 1 -53.75 -44.47 -25.34
C GLN A 1 -53.43 -43.38 -24.33
N MET A 2 -52.54 -43.70 -23.39
CA MET A 2 -52.15 -42.82 -22.28
C MET A 2 -51.21 -41.72 -22.81
N SER A 3 -51.47 -40.46 -22.46
CA SER A 3 -50.50 -39.36 -22.62
C SER A 3 -50.08 -38.90 -21.23
N HIS A 4 -48.78 -39.01 -20.98
CA HIS A 4 -48.13 -38.81 -19.70
C HIS A 4 -48.03 -37.33 -19.32
N LEU A 5 -48.52 -36.99 -18.13
CA LEU A 5 -48.03 -35.87 -17.35
C LEU A 5 -46.69 -36.26 -16.72
N LEU A 6 -45.66 -35.43 -16.90
CA LEU A 6 -44.47 -35.41 -16.06
C LEU A 6 -43.95 -33.97 -16.00
N PHE A 7 -44.43 -33.23 -15.01
CA PHE A 7 -43.84 -31.97 -14.58
C PHE A 7 -42.69 -32.31 -13.63
N ALA A 8 -41.45 -32.18 -14.09
CA ALA A 8 -40.27 -32.22 -13.23
C ALA A 8 -39.96 -30.78 -12.79
N LEU A 9 -40.38 -30.42 -11.58
CA LEU A 9 -39.92 -29.22 -10.89
C LEU A 9 -38.56 -29.52 -10.25
N LEU A 10 -37.49 -29.14 -10.95
CA LEU A 10 -36.15 -29.06 -10.38
C LEU A 10 -36.07 -27.80 -9.51
N SER A 11 -36.08 -28.00 -8.20
CA SER A 11 -35.80 -26.97 -7.20
C SER A 11 -34.30 -26.62 -7.26
N LEU A 12 -34.01 -25.44 -7.82
CA LEU A 12 -32.70 -24.80 -7.72
C LEU A 12 -32.53 -24.28 -6.30
N PHE A 13 -31.94 -25.09 -5.41
CA PHE A 13 -31.33 -24.57 -4.19
C PHE A 13 -30.02 -23.87 -4.57
N SER A 14 -30.10 -22.56 -4.78
CA SER A 14 -28.93 -21.69 -4.81
C SER A 14 -28.35 -21.63 -3.39
N LEU A 15 -27.31 -22.42 -3.12
CA LEU A 15 -26.39 -22.10 -2.02
C LEU A 15 -25.68 -20.80 -2.41
N ALA A 16 -26.25 -19.66 -1.98
CA ALA A 16 -25.47 -18.45 -1.84
C ALA A 16 -24.43 -18.72 -0.76
N ILE A 17 -23.16 -18.84 -1.15
CA ILE A 17 -22.05 -18.78 -0.20
C ILE A 17 -22.13 -17.36 0.38
N LEU A 18 -22.66 -17.23 1.60
CA LEU A 18 -22.59 -15.98 2.34
C LEU A 18 -21.10 -15.71 2.56
N LEU A 19 -20.52 -14.73 1.87
CA LEU A 19 -19.21 -14.22 2.28
C LEU A 19 -19.37 -13.73 3.72
N GLU A 20 -18.54 -14.23 4.63
CA GLU A 20 -18.50 -13.71 5.99
C GLU A 20 -18.15 -12.21 5.91
N ALA A 21 -19.07 -11.33 6.28
CA ALA A 21 -18.86 -9.87 6.31
C ALA A 21 -17.99 -9.42 7.49
N LYS A 22 -17.51 -10.39 8.29
CA LYS A 22 -16.63 -10.25 9.44
C LYS A 22 -15.45 -11.18 9.29
N TRP A 23 -14.26 -10.70 9.62
CA TRP A 23 -13.09 -11.57 9.73
C TRP A 23 -12.19 -11.15 10.90
N LYS A 24 -11.42 -12.12 11.43
CA LYS A 24 -10.52 -11.92 12.57
C LYS A 24 -9.19 -11.36 12.08
N LEU A 25 -8.83 -10.15 12.53
CA LEU A 25 -7.55 -9.53 12.20
C LEU A 25 -6.41 -10.05 13.08
N LYS A 26 -6.66 -10.09 14.39
CA LYS A 26 -5.78 -10.68 15.41
C LYS A 26 -6.62 -11.11 16.60
N GLU A 27 -6.00 -11.64 17.65
CA GLU A 27 -6.74 -12.02 18.86
C GLU A 27 -7.60 -10.86 19.36
N ASN A 28 -8.88 -11.15 19.60
CA ASN A 28 -9.89 -10.19 20.05
C ASN A 28 -10.10 -8.93 19.17
N VAL A 29 -9.57 -8.87 17.94
CA VAL A 29 -9.77 -7.75 17.01
C VAL A 29 -10.34 -8.24 15.69
N TYR A 30 -11.48 -7.68 15.30
CA TYR A 30 -12.26 -8.11 14.13
C TYR A 30 -12.53 -6.92 13.21
N VAL A 31 -12.57 -7.17 11.91
CA VAL A 31 -12.94 -6.17 10.90
C VAL A 31 -14.30 -6.54 10.32
N ILE A 32 -15.19 -5.57 10.26
CA ILE A 32 -16.52 -5.65 9.65
C ILE A 32 -16.52 -4.87 8.34
N GLU A 33 -16.93 -5.54 7.26
CA GLU A 33 -17.11 -4.92 5.95
C GLU A 33 -18.53 -4.35 5.83
N SER A 34 -18.68 -3.05 6.08
CA SER A 34 -20.01 -2.42 6.18
C SER A 34 -20.39 -1.61 4.93
N GLU A 35 -21.60 -1.85 4.40
CA GLU A 35 -22.21 -1.07 3.33
C GLU A 35 -23.12 0.02 3.92
N TRP A 36 -22.80 1.29 3.65
CA TRP A 36 -23.49 2.44 4.24
C TRP A 36 -24.60 2.98 3.32
N THR A 37 -25.51 2.09 2.92
CA THR A 37 -26.74 2.43 2.21
C THR A 37 -27.94 2.30 3.15
N GLN A 38 -29.06 2.95 2.84
CA GLN A 38 -30.24 2.89 3.69
C GLN A 38 -30.84 1.47 3.69
N GLU A 39 -30.67 0.76 2.59
CA GLU A 39 -31.22 -0.57 2.36
C GLU A 39 -30.34 -1.70 2.91
N ALA A 40 -29.04 -1.46 3.12
CA ALA A 40 -28.14 -2.46 3.67
C ALA A 40 -28.41 -2.69 5.18
N PRO A 41 -28.64 -3.95 5.62
CA PRO A 41 -28.79 -4.26 7.02
C PRO A 41 -27.46 -4.12 7.78
N PRO A 42 -27.50 -3.90 9.11
CA PRO A 42 -26.31 -4.03 9.95
C PRO A 42 -25.80 -5.49 9.96
N GLU A 43 -24.54 -5.67 10.32
CA GLU A 43 -23.98 -6.99 10.59
C GLU A 43 -24.30 -7.40 12.03
N GLU A 44 -24.99 -8.52 12.21
CA GLU A 44 -25.31 -9.07 13.54
C GLU A 44 -24.15 -9.97 14.03
N VAL A 45 -23.64 -9.68 15.22
CA VAL A 45 -22.47 -10.36 15.77
C VAL A 45 -22.72 -10.82 17.20
N ASP A 46 -22.54 -12.11 17.44
CA ASP A 46 -22.58 -12.69 18.79
C ASP A 46 -21.20 -12.63 19.46
N LEU A 47 -21.14 -11.98 20.62
CA LEU A 47 -19.99 -11.93 21.52
C LEU A 47 -20.21 -12.90 22.66
N THR A 48 -19.17 -13.64 23.04
CA THR A 48 -19.27 -14.61 24.14
C THR A 48 -18.19 -14.34 25.19
N CYS A 49 -18.62 -14.21 26.44
CA CYS A 49 -17.71 -14.09 27.56
C CYS A 49 -17.18 -15.47 27.95
N ASN A 50 -15.90 -15.55 28.30
CA ASN A 50 -15.23 -16.81 28.63
C ASN A 50 -15.58 -17.29 30.06
N ILE A 51 -16.84 -17.66 30.26
CA ILE A 51 -17.39 -18.14 31.53
C ILE A 51 -18.31 -19.35 31.31
N SER A 52 -18.56 -20.09 32.40
CA SER A 52 -19.56 -21.16 32.40
C SER A 52 -20.99 -20.59 32.32
N GLU A 53 -21.95 -21.40 31.88
CA GLU A 53 -23.35 -20.97 31.77
C GLU A 53 -23.96 -20.60 33.13
N GLU A 54 -23.56 -21.31 34.18
CA GLU A 54 -24.00 -21.08 35.56
C GLU A 54 -23.59 -19.70 36.09
N GLN A 55 -22.53 -19.12 35.51
CA GLN A 55 -21.99 -17.81 35.87
C GLN A 55 -22.52 -16.69 34.96
N ALA A 56 -23.47 -16.97 34.05
CA ALA A 56 -23.97 -15.95 33.11
C ALA A 56 -24.49 -14.69 33.80
N MET A 57 -25.12 -14.84 34.99
CA MET A 57 -25.64 -13.71 35.76
C MET A 57 -24.58 -12.93 36.54
N SER A 58 -23.34 -13.44 36.65
CA SER A 58 -22.25 -12.77 37.36
C SER A 58 -21.39 -11.88 36.46
N VAL A 59 -21.82 -11.63 35.22
CA VAL A 59 -21.10 -10.77 34.28
C VAL A 59 -22.02 -9.78 33.58
N TYR A 60 -21.43 -8.68 33.13
CA TYR A 60 -22.09 -7.67 32.32
C TYR A 60 -21.17 -7.19 31.19
N TRP A 61 -21.78 -6.61 30.16
CA TRP A 61 -21.07 -6.07 29.01
C TRP A 61 -21.05 -4.55 29.06
N MET A 62 -19.87 -4.00 28.79
CA MET A 62 -19.64 -2.58 28.61
C MET A 62 -19.28 -2.30 27.17
N LYS A 63 -19.83 -1.21 26.63
CA LYS A 63 -19.33 -0.56 25.43
C LYS A 63 -18.94 0.85 25.82
N ASP A 64 -17.69 1.20 25.54
CA ASP A 64 -17.11 2.46 26.01
C ASP A 64 -17.25 2.58 27.55
N GLU A 65 -18.07 3.50 28.05
CA GLU A 65 -18.33 3.70 29.49
C GLU A 65 -19.75 3.30 29.93
N GLU A 66 -20.53 2.68 29.04
CA GLU A 66 -21.92 2.33 29.29
C GLU A 66 -22.13 0.82 29.41
N ARG A 67 -22.92 0.43 30.42
CA ARG A 67 -23.39 -0.95 30.59
C ARG A 67 -24.55 -1.23 29.65
N ILE A 68 -24.30 -2.04 28.64
CA ILE A 68 -25.27 -2.31 27.56
C ILE A 68 -26.04 -3.62 27.75
N ALA A 69 -25.50 -4.59 28.49
CA ALA A 69 -26.15 -5.88 28.69
C ALA A 69 -25.64 -6.66 29.91
N THR A 70 -26.34 -7.74 30.24
CA THR A 70 -25.96 -8.74 31.25
C THR A 70 -26.13 -10.13 30.68
N GLY A 71 -25.25 -11.05 31.06
CA GLY A 71 -25.29 -12.41 30.52
C GLY A 71 -24.00 -12.79 29.83
N LYS A 72 -23.86 -14.09 29.58
CA LYS A 72 -22.67 -14.66 28.93
C LYS A 72 -22.51 -14.22 27.47
N THR A 73 -23.62 -14.12 26.74
CA THR A 73 -23.64 -13.77 25.32
C THR A 73 -24.26 -12.40 25.12
N LEU A 74 -23.72 -11.64 24.17
CA LEU A 74 -24.25 -10.36 23.73
C LEU A 74 -24.32 -10.35 22.20
N THR A 75 -25.50 -10.14 21.65
CA THR A 75 -25.70 -9.90 20.21
C THR A 75 -25.68 -8.41 19.94
N ILE A 76 -24.85 -7.95 19.01
CA ILE A 76 -24.76 -6.55 18.59
C ILE A 76 -25.00 -6.40 17.09
N SER A 77 -25.58 -5.27 16.72
CA SER A 77 -25.73 -4.83 15.33
C SER A 77 -24.63 -3.81 15.02
N VAL A 78 -23.73 -4.11 14.08
CA VAL A 78 -22.63 -3.21 13.68
C VAL A 78 -22.88 -2.68 12.28
N LYS A 79 -23.06 -1.37 12.13
CA LYS A 79 -23.22 -0.71 10.82
C LYS A 79 -22.25 0.45 10.64
N GLU A 80 -22.20 1.37 11.57
CA GLU A 80 -21.43 2.61 11.46
C GLU A 80 -20.36 2.71 12.55
N PHE A 81 -19.47 3.71 12.45
CA PHE A 81 -18.36 3.87 13.39
C PHE A 81 -18.75 3.94 14.88
N PRO A 82 -19.91 4.52 15.27
CA PRO A 82 -20.36 4.47 16.66
C PRO A 82 -20.62 3.06 17.20
N ASP A 83 -20.90 2.08 16.34
CA ASP A 83 -21.12 0.67 16.73
C ASP A 83 -19.80 -0.11 16.84
N ALA A 84 -18.70 0.47 16.36
CA ALA A 84 -17.38 -0.13 16.43
C ALA A 84 -16.70 0.16 17.79
N GLY A 85 -15.44 -0.25 17.92
CA GLY A 85 -14.65 -0.03 19.12
C GLY A 85 -14.72 -1.19 20.11
N ASN A 86 -14.51 -0.89 21.39
CA ASN A 86 -14.22 -1.88 22.41
C ASN A 86 -15.46 -2.32 23.19
N TYR A 87 -15.72 -3.62 23.18
CA TYR A 87 -16.74 -4.29 23.97
C TYR A 87 -16.04 -5.15 25.02
N THR A 88 -16.31 -4.92 26.29
CA THR A 88 -15.68 -5.67 27.38
C THR A 88 -16.72 -6.44 28.19
N CYS A 89 -16.43 -7.70 28.50
CA CYS A 89 -17.17 -8.46 29.49
C CYS A 89 -16.48 -8.32 30.83
N GLN A 90 -17.22 -7.90 31.85
CA GLN A 90 -16.70 -7.64 33.19
C GLN A 90 -17.48 -8.42 34.25
N LYS A 91 -16.81 -8.76 35.35
CA LYS A 91 -17.47 -9.36 36.51
C LYS A 91 -18.32 -8.33 37.26
N SER A 92 -19.53 -8.72 37.64
CA SER A 92 -20.49 -7.86 38.36
C SER A 92 -20.04 -7.39 39.74
N ASP A 93 -19.12 -8.10 40.40
CA ASP A 93 -18.71 -7.84 41.78
C ASP A 93 -17.41 -7.02 41.92
N THR A 94 -16.55 -7.10 40.91
CA THR A 94 -15.16 -6.61 40.95
C THR A 94 -14.81 -5.71 39.78
N ASP A 95 -15.67 -5.61 38.77
CA ASP A 95 -15.43 -4.89 37.50
C ASP A 95 -14.16 -5.38 36.76
N GLU A 96 -13.72 -6.60 37.05
CA GLU A 96 -12.58 -7.23 36.37
C GLU A 96 -12.96 -7.60 34.94
N ILE A 97 -12.16 -7.15 33.97
CA ILE A 97 -12.33 -7.51 32.55
C ILE A 97 -11.95 -8.98 32.33
N LEU A 98 -12.92 -9.78 31.93
CA LEU A 98 -12.74 -11.21 31.64
C LEU A 98 -12.44 -11.50 30.18
N ASN A 99 -13.03 -10.72 29.28
CA ASN A 99 -12.83 -10.84 27.83
C ASN A 99 -13.11 -9.48 27.17
N TYR A 100 -12.59 -9.27 25.97
CA TYR A 100 -12.89 -8.10 25.17
C TYR A 100 -12.94 -8.41 23.68
N TYR A 101 -13.67 -7.59 22.94
CA TYR A 101 -13.78 -7.62 21.48
C TYR A 101 -13.62 -6.19 20.97
N PHE A 102 -12.68 -5.99 20.06
CA PHE A 102 -12.50 -4.71 19.38
C PHE A 102 -12.93 -4.83 17.93
N PHE A 103 -13.90 -4.02 17.53
CA PHE A 103 -14.40 -3.98 16.16
C PHE A 103 -13.82 -2.80 15.41
N LEU A 104 -13.33 -3.10 14.21
CA LEU A 104 -12.93 -2.15 13.19
C LEU A 104 -13.93 -2.22 12.04
N ILE A 105 -14.10 -1.12 11.32
CA ILE A 105 -14.97 -1.06 10.14
C ILE A 105 -14.15 -0.68 8.91
N THR A 106 -14.33 -1.45 7.85
CA THR A 106 -13.93 -1.05 6.50
C THR A 106 -15.18 -0.82 5.65
N LYS A 107 -15.24 0.31 4.97
CA LYS A 107 -16.45 0.75 4.27
C LYS A 107 -16.51 0.18 2.87
N LYS A 108 -17.67 -0.36 2.49
CA LYS A 108 -17.99 -0.67 1.10
C LYS A 108 -18.66 0.53 0.43
N ASP A 109 -18.22 0.84 -0.79
CA ASP A 109 -18.92 1.78 -1.65
C ASP A 109 -20.20 1.15 -2.25
N SER A 110 -20.95 1.95 -3.01
CA SER A 110 -22.20 1.50 -3.67
C SER A 110 -21.99 0.41 -4.72
N SER A 111 -20.75 0.16 -5.15
CA SER A 111 -20.38 -0.95 -6.04
C SER A 111 -19.92 -2.19 -5.27
N ARG A 112 -20.05 -2.18 -3.93
CA ARG A 112 -19.59 -3.20 -2.98
C ARG A 112 -18.08 -3.41 -2.97
N GLN A 113 -17.31 -2.43 -3.46
CA GLN A 113 -15.86 -2.43 -3.35
C GLN A 113 -15.43 -1.76 -2.05
N ILE A 114 -14.34 -2.23 -1.47
CA ILE A 114 -13.76 -1.62 -0.27
C ILE A 114 -13.24 -0.23 -0.64
N SER A 115 -13.86 0.79 -0.08
CA SER A 115 -13.47 2.18 -0.21
C SER A 115 -12.31 2.47 0.74
N LYS A 116 -11.29 3.19 0.27
CA LYS A 116 -10.17 3.65 1.11
C LYS A 116 -10.48 5.05 1.62
N TRP A 117 -10.63 5.18 2.93
CA TRP A 117 -11.08 6.43 3.58
C TRP A 117 -9.96 7.12 4.35
N ILE A 118 -8.97 6.36 4.81
CA ILE A 118 -7.76 6.86 5.46
C ILE A 118 -6.70 7.11 4.39
N LEU A 119 -6.54 6.17 3.46
CA LEU A 119 -5.54 6.24 2.40
C LEU A 119 -6.02 7.07 1.21
N LYS A 120 -5.17 7.99 0.76
CA LYS A 120 -5.34 8.75 -0.48
C LYS A 120 -4.60 8.07 -1.63
N SER A 121 -5.25 7.97 -2.79
CA SER A 121 -4.61 7.43 -3.99
C SER A 121 -3.61 8.42 -4.59
N PHE A 122 -2.53 7.89 -5.16
CA PHE A 122 -1.70 8.60 -6.11
C PHE A 122 -2.51 8.82 -7.40
N LYS A 123 -2.58 10.07 -7.88
CA LYS A 123 -3.29 10.41 -9.12
C LYS A 123 -2.53 9.86 -10.32
N GLU A 124 -2.92 8.69 -10.81
CA GLU A 124 -2.38 8.08 -12.03
C GLU A 124 -3.50 7.92 -13.08
N PRO A 125 -3.21 8.08 -14.39
CA PRO A 125 -4.25 8.20 -15.42
C PRO A 125 -5.23 7.02 -15.51
N ASN A 126 -4.80 5.81 -15.13
CA ASN A 126 -5.52 4.56 -15.40
C ASN A 126 -5.64 3.60 -14.19
N ASN A 127 -5.12 3.96 -13.01
CA ASN A 127 -5.23 3.09 -11.82
C ASN A 127 -5.16 3.89 -10.51
N MET A 128 -5.87 3.42 -9.48
CA MET A 128 -5.77 3.96 -8.13
C MET A 128 -4.69 3.19 -7.35
N THR A 129 -3.50 3.77 -7.27
CA THR A 129 -2.40 3.23 -6.47
C THR A 129 -2.41 3.89 -5.09
N PHE A 130 -2.39 3.12 -4.00
CA PHE A 130 -2.34 3.66 -2.62
C PHE A 130 -1.00 3.42 -1.92
N LEU A 131 -0.24 2.41 -2.37
CA LEU A 131 1.08 2.07 -1.88
C LEU A 131 2.05 2.01 -3.06
N LYS A 132 2.95 2.97 -3.12
CA LYS A 132 3.95 3.09 -4.17
C LYS A 132 5.33 2.76 -3.62
N CYS A 133 6.03 1.83 -4.24
CA CYS A 133 7.40 1.49 -3.88
C CYS A 133 8.35 1.85 -5.03
N GLU A 134 9.52 2.38 -4.71
CA GLU A 134 10.58 2.74 -5.65
C GLU A 134 11.94 2.25 -5.14
N ALA A 135 12.79 1.77 -6.05
CA ALA A 135 14.14 1.33 -5.77
C ALA A 135 15.13 2.14 -6.60
N LYS A 136 16.21 2.61 -5.97
CA LYS A 136 17.23 3.40 -6.69
C LYS A 136 18.15 2.53 -7.53
N ASN A 137 18.23 1.25 -7.19
CA ASN A 137 19.19 0.29 -7.68
C ASN A 137 18.68 -1.14 -7.36
N TYR A 138 19.38 -2.16 -7.83
CA TYR A 138 19.12 -3.58 -7.62
C TYR A 138 19.70 -4.13 -6.31
N SER A 139 20.00 -3.29 -5.30
CA SER A 139 20.56 -3.78 -4.01
C SER A 139 19.56 -4.57 -3.15
N GLY A 140 18.27 -4.57 -3.53
CA GLY A 140 17.19 -5.09 -2.71
C GLY A 140 16.66 -4.09 -1.69
N ILE A 141 17.21 -2.87 -1.65
CA ILE A 141 16.70 -1.75 -0.85
C ILE A 141 15.71 -0.94 -1.68
N PHE A 142 14.54 -0.69 -1.11
CA PHE A 142 13.49 0.11 -1.73
C PHE A 142 12.78 0.97 -0.68
N VAL A 143 12.09 2.01 -1.14
CA VAL A 143 11.28 2.89 -0.30
C VAL A 143 9.84 2.76 -0.74
N CYS A 144 8.96 2.43 0.20
CA CYS A 144 7.52 2.46 0.00
C CYS A 144 6.93 3.72 0.57
N SER A 145 5.87 4.21 -0.06
CA SER A 145 5.19 5.46 0.27
C SER A 145 3.69 5.37 0.10
N TRP A 146 2.96 6.08 0.95
CA TRP A 146 1.51 6.22 0.92
C TRP A 146 1.12 7.60 1.43
N LYS A 147 -0.14 8.00 1.18
CA LYS A 147 -0.64 9.33 1.50
C LYS A 147 -1.90 9.26 2.35
N THR A 148 -2.08 10.24 3.23
CA THR A 148 -3.34 10.52 3.94
C THR A 148 -3.72 11.99 3.79
N GLU A 149 -5.01 12.31 3.81
CA GLU A 149 -5.51 13.69 3.82
C GLU A 149 -5.68 14.25 5.23
N ASN A 150 -6.01 13.38 6.20
CA ASN A 150 -6.30 13.79 7.57
C ASN A 150 -5.11 13.52 8.50
N GLU A 151 -4.82 14.48 9.38
CA GLU A 151 -3.87 14.34 10.48
C GLU A 151 -4.59 13.78 11.71
N SER A 152 -5.06 12.53 11.64
CA SER A 152 -5.42 11.85 12.89
C SER A 152 -4.14 11.59 13.69
N PRO A 153 -4.02 12.06 14.94
CA PRO A 153 -2.89 11.73 15.79
C PRO A 153 -2.87 10.25 16.20
N ASN A 154 -4.00 9.56 16.02
CA ASN A 154 -4.23 8.18 16.44
C ASN A 154 -4.01 7.17 15.31
N VAL A 155 -3.70 7.63 14.10
CA VAL A 155 -3.49 6.74 12.95
C VAL A 155 -2.26 5.87 13.15
N GLN A 156 -2.43 4.57 12.92
CA GLN A 156 -1.38 3.56 13.03
C GLN A 156 -1.16 2.88 11.68
N PHE A 157 0.11 2.72 11.31
CA PHE A 157 0.52 2.07 10.08
C PHE A 157 1.38 0.84 10.39
N THR A 158 0.98 -0.30 9.83
CA THR A 158 1.77 -1.54 9.89
C THR A 158 2.10 -1.97 8.46
N ILE A 159 3.37 -1.99 8.10
CA ILE A 159 3.84 -2.50 6.81
C ILE A 159 4.60 -3.81 6.99
N LYS A 160 4.26 -4.82 6.18
CA LYS A 160 4.90 -6.14 6.22
C LYS A 160 4.91 -6.78 4.83
N SER A 161 5.78 -7.76 4.63
CA SER A 161 5.68 -8.64 3.46
C SER A 161 4.73 -9.80 3.75
N LEU A 162 3.93 -10.20 2.76
CA LEU A 162 2.96 -11.31 2.88
C LEU A 162 3.62 -12.70 2.76
N LYS A 163 4.76 -12.79 2.07
CA LYS A 163 5.51 -14.05 1.94
C LYS A 163 6.61 -14.12 3.00
N GLY A 164 6.33 -14.93 4.02
CA GLY A 164 7.23 -15.26 5.12
C GLY A 164 6.68 -16.44 5.92
N SER A 165 6.47 -17.59 5.27
CA SER A 165 6.35 -18.86 6.01
C SER A 165 7.73 -19.21 6.60
N GLN A 166 7.74 -19.91 7.74
CA GLN A 166 8.94 -20.24 8.52
C GLN A 166 10.06 -21.01 7.77
N GLU A 167 9.86 -21.39 6.50
CA GLU A 167 10.78 -22.24 5.74
C GLU A 167 11.53 -21.53 4.59
N ASP A 168 11.15 -20.31 4.18
CA ASP A 168 11.85 -19.56 3.12
C ASP A 168 12.56 -18.32 3.70
N VAL A 169 13.82 -18.49 4.13
CA VAL A 169 14.70 -17.39 4.57
C VAL A 169 15.15 -16.51 3.39
N SER A 170 14.94 -16.97 2.15
CA SER A 170 15.22 -16.26 0.90
C SER A 170 13.98 -15.50 0.43
N GLY A 171 13.65 -14.38 1.09
CA GLY A 171 12.47 -13.59 0.72
C GLY A 171 11.98 -12.62 1.78
N ASN A 172 12.46 -12.75 3.02
CA ASN A 172 12.08 -11.85 4.11
C ASN A 172 12.47 -10.40 3.79
N VAL A 173 11.52 -9.49 3.98
CA VAL A 173 11.72 -8.04 3.86
C VAL A 173 11.70 -7.44 5.27
N ILE A 174 12.72 -6.66 5.58
CA ILE A 174 12.78 -5.88 6.83
C ILE A 174 12.50 -4.42 6.49
N CYS A 175 11.53 -3.81 7.16
CA CYS A 175 11.20 -2.40 7.00
C CYS A 175 11.52 -1.62 8.28
N GLY A 176 11.93 -0.36 8.12
CA GLY A 176 12.07 0.58 9.22
C GLY A 176 10.73 1.14 9.70
N SER A 177 10.79 2.20 10.50
CA SER A 177 9.59 2.95 10.92
C SER A 177 9.14 3.95 9.85
N PRO A 178 7.82 4.13 9.63
CA PRO A 178 7.32 5.15 8.72
C PRO A 178 7.71 6.57 9.16
N VAL A 179 8.16 7.39 8.21
CA VAL A 179 8.54 8.79 8.42
C VAL A 179 7.53 9.69 7.69
N PRO A 180 6.84 10.60 8.40
CA PRO A 180 5.90 11.54 7.79
C PRO A 180 6.61 12.71 7.11
N GLN A 181 6.11 13.10 5.94
CA GLN A 181 6.50 14.28 5.18
C GLN A 181 5.23 15.06 4.81
N ARG A 182 5.07 16.24 5.40
CA ARG A 182 3.88 17.07 5.20
C ARG A 182 4.02 17.94 3.96
N HIS A 183 2.99 17.93 3.13
CA HIS A 183 2.85 18.76 1.94
C HIS A 183 1.45 19.37 1.92
N GLU A 184 1.35 20.61 2.38
CA GLU A 184 0.08 21.38 2.42
C GLU A 184 -1.05 20.66 3.17
N LEU A 185 -1.95 19.99 2.44
CA LEU A 185 -3.13 19.28 2.94
C LEU A 185 -2.97 17.75 2.92
N GLU A 186 -1.79 17.25 2.58
CA GLU A 186 -1.49 15.82 2.51
C GLU A 186 -0.26 15.49 3.34
N THR A 187 -0.30 14.36 4.03
CA THR A 187 0.92 13.78 4.63
C THR A 187 1.31 12.55 3.83
N THR A 188 2.53 12.57 3.29
CA THR A 188 3.14 11.39 2.67
C THR A 188 3.98 10.69 3.71
N TYR A 189 3.71 9.40 3.94
CA TYR A 189 4.53 8.55 4.79
C TYR A 189 5.49 7.77 3.90
N THR A 190 6.73 7.63 4.36
CA THR A 190 7.76 6.87 3.65
C THR A 190 8.42 5.88 4.59
N VAL A 191 8.77 4.71 4.08
CA VAL A 191 9.49 3.69 4.85
C VAL A 191 10.54 3.03 3.97
N SER A 192 11.75 2.89 4.50
CA SER A 192 12.81 2.14 3.84
C SER A 192 12.70 0.67 4.22
N CYS A 193 12.75 -0.20 3.21
CA CYS A 193 12.69 -1.64 3.35
C CYS A 193 13.88 -2.30 2.62
N GLN A 194 14.30 -3.46 3.11
CA GLN A 194 15.39 -4.25 2.55
C GLN A 194 14.98 -5.71 2.41
N LYS A 195 15.12 -6.26 1.20
CA LYS A 195 14.98 -7.69 0.93
C LYS A 195 16.26 -8.42 1.36
N ILE A 196 16.13 -9.36 2.29
CA ILE A 196 17.24 -10.12 2.84
C ILE A 196 17.72 -11.18 1.83
N ASN A 197 19.03 -11.43 1.80
CA ASN A 197 19.67 -12.38 0.88
C ASN A 197 19.42 -12.08 -0.61
N HIS A 198 19.22 -10.81 -0.96
CA HIS A 198 18.98 -10.41 -2.34
C HIS A 198 20.27 -10.44 -3.19
N CYS A 199 20.19 -10.99 -4.40
CA CYS A 199 21.28 -10.99 -5.38
C CYS A 199 20.95 -10.02 -6.52
N PRO A 200 21.68 -8.88 -6.65
CA PRO A 200 21.43 -7.87 -7.68
C PRO A 200 21.57 -8.37 -9.11
N PHE A 201 22.32 -9.46 -9.31
CA PHE A 201 22.64 -10.02 -10.62
C PHE A 201 21.66 -11.10 -11.09
N ALA A 202 20.86 -11.65 -10.17
CA ALA A 202 19.97 -12.76 -10.46
C ALA A 202 18.62 -12.26 -10.97
N GLU A 203 17.98 -13.06 -11.83
CA GLU A 203 16.60 -12.82 -12.22
C GLU A 203 15.64 -13.14 -11.06
N GLU A 204 14.67 -12.25 -10.82
CA GLU A 204 13.63 -12.49 -9.83
C GLU A 204 12.50 -13.35 -10.41
N HIS A 205 12.26 -14.51 -9.81
CA HIS A 205 11.19 -15.43 -10.23
C HIS A 205 9.87 -15.23 -9.49
N GLN A 206 9.90 -14.60 -8.31
CA GLN A 206 8.70 -14.30 -7.53
C GLN A 206 8.65 -12.82 -7.14
N PRO A 207 7.48 -12.16 -7.27
CA PRO A 207 7.34 -10.77 -6.88
C PRO A 207 7.41 -10.65 -5.36
N THR A 208 7.82 -9.48 -4.91
CA THR A 208 7.74 -9.06 -3.52
C THR A 208 6.32 -8.55 -3.28
N GLU A 209 5.60 -9.17 -2.36
CA GLU A 209 4.25 -8.77 -1.96
C GLU A 209 4.32 -8.00 -0.65
N MET A 210 4.06 -6.70 -0.72
CA MET A 210 3.98 -5.79 0.42
C MET A 210 2.52 -5.56 0.79
N PHE A 211 2.25 -5.52 2.08
CA PHE A 211 0.94 -5.24 2.66
C PHE A 211 1.05 -4.10 3.67
N LEU A 212 0.24 -3.07 3.46
CA LEU A 212 0.06 -1.97 4.38
C LEU A 212 -1.31 -2.11 5.05
N GLU A 213 -1.29 -2.13 6.37
CA GLU A 213 -2.46 -2.06 7.25
C GLU A 213 -2.50 -0.66 7.88
N VAL A 214 -3.70 -0.07 7.89
CA VAL A 214 -3.93 1.27 8.42
C VAL A 214 -5.15 1.24 9.32
N ILE A 215 -4.96 1.66 10.56
CA ILE A 215 -6.03 1.75 11.56
C ILE A 215 -6.08 3.18 12.06
N ASP A 216 -7.26 3.79 12.00
CA ASP A 216 -7.52 5.10 12.58
C ASP A 216 -8.74 5.03 13.49
N GLU A 217 -8.49 4.97 14.80
CA GLU A 217 -9.50 4.70 15.85
C GLU A 217 -10.25 3.39 15.59
N THR A 218 -11.41 3.45 14.93
CA THR A 218 -12.23 2.28 14.56
C THR A 218 -12.30 2.05 13.05
N GLN A 219 -11.65 2.89 12.25
CA GLN A 219 -11.58 2.76 10.80
C GLN A 219 -10.43 1.82 10.41
N TYR A 220 -10.66 1.00 9.39
CA TYR A 220 -9.66 0.08 8.85
C TYR A 220 -9.53 0.20 7.34
N ASP A 221 -8.30 0.49 6.91
CA ASP A 221 -7.87 0.39 5.53
C ASP A 221 -6.72 -0.61 5.41
N ASN A 222 -6.59 -1.18 4.22
CA ASN A 222 -5.41 -1.92 3.83
C ASN A 222 -5.08 -1.67 2.37
N CYS A 223 -3.87 -2.00 1.95
CA CYS A 223 -3.57 -2.13 0.53
C CYS A 223 -2.38 -3.07 0.33
N THR A 224 -2.32 -3.67 -0.85
CA THR A 224 -1.22 -4.51 -1.28
C THR A 224 -0.50 -3.88 -2.45
N SER A 225 0.79 -4.14 -2.54
CA SER A 225 1.60 -3.84 -3.71
C SER A 225 2.47 -5.04 -4.02
N SER A 226 2.43 -5.51 -5.27
CA SER A 226 3.17 -6.66 -5.75
C SER A 226 4.06 -6.23 -6.90
N PHE A 227 5.38 -6.44 -6.77
CA PHE A 227 6.35 -5.95 -7.74
C PHE A 227 7.63 -6.78 -7.74
N PHE A 228 8.34 -6.78 -8.87
CA PHE A 228 9.76 -7.10 -8.90
C PHE A 228 10.58 -5.82 -8.67
N ILE A 229 11.79 -5.93 -8.10
CA ILE A 229 12.68 -4.76 -7.93
C ILE A 229 12.92 -4.10 -9.27
N ARG A 230 13.14 -4.88 -10.35
CA ARG A 230 13.31 -4.37 -11.72
C ARG A 230 12.17 -3.48 -12.22
N ASP A 231 10.94 -3.70 -11.74
CA ASP A 231 9.76 -2.92 -12.15
C ASP A 231 9.68 -1.57 -11.45
N ILE A 232 10.22 -1.48 -10.22
CA ILE A 232 10.17 -0.28 -9.39
C ILE A 232 11.49 0.50 -9.42
N ILE A 233 12.43 0.15 -10.30
CA ILE A 233 13.66 0.90 -10.49
C ILE A 233 13.36 2.32 -10.94
N LYS A 234 13.91 3.28 -10.21
CA LYS A 234 14.00 4.70 -10.56
C LYS A 234 15.38 5.20 -10.11
N PRO A 235 16.37 5.29 -11.02
CA PRO A 235 17.71 5.76 -10.66
C PRO A 235 17.66 7.18 -10.09
N ASP A 236 18.65 7.54 -9.27
CA ASP A 236 18.89 8.96 -8.98
C ASP A 236 19.33 9.72 -10.25
N PRO A 237 19.14 11.05 -10.32
CA PRO A 237 19.58 11.81 -11.49
C PRO A 237 21.11 11.79 -11.68
N PRO A 238 21.62 11.85 -12.93
CA PRO A 238 23.06 11.85 -13.21
C PRO A 238 23.85 12.95 -12.49
N GLU A 239 25.12 12.69 -12.21
CA GLU A 239 26.05 13.67 -11.64
C GLU A 239 26.71 14.48 -12.75
N CYS A 240 26.15 15.64 -13.09
CA CYS A 240 26.71 16.50 -14.15
C CYS A 240 28.14 16.96 -13.81
N GLU A 241 29.09 16.71 -14.69
CA GLU A 241 30.43 17.27 -14.62
C GLU A 241 30.53 18.42 -15.61
N TYR A 242 30.58 19.64 -15.10
CA TYR A 242 30.63 20.85 -15.91
C TYR A 242 32.00 20.99 -16.59
N VAL A 243 32.14 20.45 -17.80
CA VAL A 243 33.28 20.73 -18.67
C VAL A 243 32.77 21.11 -20.06
N VAL A 244 32.34 22.37 -20.22
CA VAL A 244 32.10 22.96 -21.55
C VAL A 244 33.45 23.28 -22.19
N LYS A 245 34.23 22.26 -22.54
CA LYS A 245 35.31 22.39 -23.52
C LYS A 245 34.70 21.98 -24.87
N ASN A 246 34.54 22.95 -25.77
CA ASN A 246 34.16 22.75 -27.18
C ASN A 246 32.70 22.35 -27.50
N GLY A 247 31.74 22.52 -26.58
CA GLY A 247 30.33 22.18 -26.82
C GLY A 247 29.95 20.75 -26.42
N THR A 248 30.83 20.05 -25.71
CA THR A 248 30.55 18.77 -25.09
C THR A 248 29.95 18.98 -23.70
N VAL A 249 28.94 18.19 -23.36
CA VAL A 249 28.39 18.11 -22.00
C VAL A 249 28.62 16.69 -21.51
N THR A 250 29.11 16.56 -20.29
CA THR A 250 29.50 15.28 -19.67
C THR A 250 28.81 15.10 -18.33
N TRP A 251 28.48 13.86 -17.98
CA TRP A 251 27.88 13.50 -16.69
C TRP A 251 28.38 12.14 -16.23
N LYS A 252 28.23 11.85 -14.94
CA LYS A 252 28.53 10.56 -14.35
C LYS A 252 27.26 9.83 -13.95
N TYR A 253 27.37 8.50 -13.82
CA TYR A 253 26.35 7.69 -13.20
C TYR A 253 26.14 8.20 -11.76
N PRO A 254 24.91 8.15 -11.23
CA PRO A 254 24.68 8.52 -9.85
C PRO A 254 25.40 7.53 -8.92
N ARG A 255 26.02 8.02 -7.85
CA ARG A 255 26.72 7.17 -6.86
C ARG A 255 25.88 6.04 -6.25
N THR A 256 24.56 6.17 -6.29
CA THR A 256 23.64 5.19 -5.75
C THR A 256 23.37 4.04 -6.72
N TRP A 257 23.78 4.11 -7.99
CA TRP A 257 23.56 3.05 -8.96
C TRP A 257 24.44 1.81 -8.71
N ASN A 258 24.03 0.66 -9.23
CA ASN A 258 24.80 -0.57 -9.10
C ASN A 258 26.13 -0.51 -9.86
N ILE A 259 27.09 -1.27 -9.35
CA ILE A 259 28.42 -1.48 -9.92
C ILE A 259 28.58 -2.99 -10.15
N PRO A 260 29.24 -3.44 -11.24
CA PRO A 260 29.88 -2.61 -12.27
C PRO A 260 28.89 -2.04 -13.30
N GLU A 261 29.19 -0.83 -13.79
CA GLU A 261 28.41 -0.15 -14.84
C GLU A 261 28.33 -0.97 -16.14
N SER A 262 29.33 -1.83 -16.40
CA SER A 262 29.32 -2.75 -17.53
C SER A 262 28.23 -3.83 -17.44
N TYR A 263 27.73 -4.13 -16.24
CA TYR A 263 26.63 -5.07 -16.02
C TYR A 263 25.29 -4.34 -15.82
N PHE A 264 25.33 -3.18 -15.16
CA PHE A 264 24.16 -2.34 -14.94
C PHE A 264 24.30 -1.03 -15.74
N PRO A 265 24.21 -1.06 -17.08
CA PRO A 265 24.33 0.16 -17.85
C PRO A 265 23.04 0.99 -17.77
N LEU A 266 23.21 2.30 -17.77
CA LEU A 266 22.15 3.28 -17.88
C LEU A 266 22.10 3.85 -19.29
N THR A 267 20.90 4.16 -19.75
CA THR A 267 20.66 5.02 -20.92
C THR A 267 20.22 6.41 -20.46
N PHE A 268 20.55 7.43 -21.24
CA PHE A 268 20.34 8.83 -20.88
C PHE A 268 19.45 9.53 -21.91
N LYS A 269 18.65 10.45 -21.39
CA LYS A 269 17.90 11.41 -22.21
C LYS A 269 18.33 12.82 -21.85
N VAL A 270 18.65 13.60 -22.89
CA VAL A 270 19.07 14.99 -22.77
C VAL A 270 17.97 15.89 -23.33
N ASN A 271 17.60 16.92 -22.59
CA ASN A 271 16.74 18.01 -23.04
C ASN A 271 17.57 19.30 -23.10
N ALA A 272 17.78 19.82 -24.31
CA ALA A 272 18.48 21.08 -24.53
C ALA A 272 17.51 22.18 -24.96
N GLU A 273 17.41 23.25 -24.17
CA GLU A 273 16.58 24.43 -24.45
C GLU A 273 17.37 25.43 -25.29
N GLU A 274 16.94 25.66 -26.54
CA GLU A 274 17.54 26.64 -27.45
C GLU A 274 16.88 28.01 -27.26
N SER A 275 17.66 29.10 -27.22
CA SER A 275 17.14 30.44 -26.93
C SER A 275 16.31 31.05 -28.06
N THR A 276 16.65 30.72 -29.31
CA THR A 276 16.15 31.44 -30.50
C THR A 276 16.08 30.51 -31.72
N PRO A 277 14.89 30.03 -32.12
CA PRO A 277 13.60 30.13 -31.40
C PRO A 277 13.58 29.27 -30.14
N GLN A 278 12.74 29.62 -29.17
CA GLN A 278 12.57 28.83 -27.94
C GLN A 278 12.02 27.45 -28.27
N LYS A 279 12.91 26.45 -28.28
CA LYS A 279 12.58 25.08 -28.67
C LYS A 279 13.40 24.09 -27.85
N ASN A 280 12.75 23.02 -27.44
CA ASN A 280 13.39 21.90 -26.77
C ASN A 280 13.84 20.87 -27.80
N LYS A 281 15.11 20.48 -27.72
CA LYS A 281 15.67 19.36 -28.49
C LYS A 281 15.96 18.21 -27.54
N PHE A 282 15.44 17.03 -27.88
CA PHE A 282 15.63 15.82 -27.11
C PHE A 282 16.61 14.89 -27.82
N TYR A 283 17.51 14.30 -27.04
CA TYR A 283 18.51 13.35 -27.54
C TYR A 283 18.56 12.15 -26.59
N ASP A 284 18.62 10.95 -27.15
CA ASP A 284 18.87 9.72 -26.40
C ASP A 284 20.32 9.29 -26.65
N THR A 285 21.02 8.84 -25.61
CA THR A 285 22.40 8.36 -25.69
C THR A 285 22.69 7.37 -24.57
N ASP A 286 23.49 6.36 -24.85
CA ASP A 286 24.01 5.43 -23.83
C ASP A 286 25.37 5.90 -23.28
N GLU A 287 25.96 6.92 -23.90
CA GLU A 287 27.23 7.51 -23.50
C GLU A 287 27.04 8.52 -22.36
N GLN A 288 28.07 8.66 -21.52
CA GLN A 288 28.16 9.65 -20.44
C GLN A 288 28.46 11.08 -20.93
N PHE A 289 28.22 11.34 -22.22
CA PHE A 289 28.44 12.64 -22.83
C PHE A 289 27.55 12.84 -24.07
N ILE A 290 27.41 14.10 -24.47
CA ILE A 290 26.84 14.48 -25.76
C ILE A 290 27.60 15.66 -26.35
N HIS A 291 27.78 15.63 -27.68
CA HIS A 291 28.30 16.75 -28.44
C HIS A 291 27.14 17.58 -28.99
N LEU A 292 27.03 18.83 -28.51
CA LEU A 292 26.02 19.76 -29.01
C LEU A 292 26.65 20.69 -30.05
N SER A 293 25.89 20.98 -31.11
CA SER A 293 26.38 21.83 -32.19
C SER A 293 26.72 23.23 -31.67
N LYS A 294 27.91 23.73 -32.04
CA LYS A 294 28.36 25.10 -31.73
C LYS A 294 27.51 26.18 -32.38
N THR A 295 26.75 25.84 -33.43
CA THR A 295 25.87 26.79 -34.12
C THR A 295 24.60 27.11 -33.33
N SER A 296 24.22 26.25 -32.39
CA SER A 296 23.05 26.44 -31.54
C SER A 296 23.46 27.01 -30.18
N LYS A 297 22.78 28.08 -29.74
CA LYS A 297 22.94 28.63 -28.39
C LYS A 297 21.91 27.97 -27.47
N PHE A 298 22.40 27.10 -26.59
CA PHE A 298 21.59 26.42 -25.57
C PHE A 298 21.72 27.16 -24.24
N ASP A 299 20.57 27.51 -23.66
CA ASP A 299 20.49 28.20 -22.37
C ASP A 299 20.50 27.21 -21.22
N LYS A 300 19.70 26.14 -21.34
CA LYS A 300 19.58 25.11 -20.32
C LYS A 300 19.71 23.71 -20.88
N ILE A 301 20.38 22.85 -20.13
CA ILE A 301 20.56 21.46 -20.51
C ILE A 301 20.21 20.58 -19.33
N TYR A 302 19.23 19.70 -19.52
CA TYR A 302 18.80 18.74 -18.51
C TYR A 302 19.14 17.33 -18.96
N VAL A 303 19.49 16.48 -18.01
CA VAL A 303 19.80 15.06 -18.25
C VAL A 303 19.05 14.20 -17.23
N GLN A 304 18.49 13.08 -17.68
CA GLN A 304 17.91 12.05 -16.82
C GLN A 304 18.41 10.67 -17.27
N ALA A 305 18.33 9.68 -16.39
CA ALA A 305 18.79 8.32 -16.63
C ALA A 305 17.68 7.29 -16.44
N ARG A 306 17.85 6.13 -17.07
CA ARG A 306 17.02 4.93 -16.88
C ARG A 306 17.89 3.70 -17.10
N ASP A 307 17.51 2.57 -16.52
CA ASP A 307 18.08 1.28 -16.90
C ASP A 307 18.05 1.07 -18.43
N GLN A 308 19.15 0.60 -19.02
CA GLN A 308 19.26 0.43 -20.47
C GLN A 308 18.47 -0.79 -20.97
N TYR A 309 18.39 -1.86 -20.18
CA TYR A 309 17.84 -3.15 -20.61
C TYR A 309 16.41 -3.38 -20.15
N TYR A 310 15.96 -2.64 -19.14
CA TYR A 310 14.60 -2.71 -18.62
C TYR A 310 13.85 -1.39 -18.76
N ASN A 311 12.58 -1.46 -19.13
CA ASN A 311 11.74 -0.29 -19.30
C ASN A 311 11.17 0.19 -17.95
N SER A 312 12.08 0.55 -17.04
CA SER A 312 11.80 1.08 -15.71
C SER A 312 11.52 2.59 -15.74
N SER A 313 11.40 3.23 -14.57
CA SER A 313 11.14 4.68 -14.49
C SER A 313 12.39 5.48 -14.84
N TRP A 314 12.19 6.62 -15.52
CA TRP A 314 13.24 7.63 -15.66
C TRP A 314 13.50 8.31 -14.31
N SER A 315 14.77 8.64 -14.04
CA SER A 315 15.14 9.55 -12.97
C SER A 315 14.49 10.91 -13.16
N ASP A 316 14.46 11.72 -12.10
CA ASP A 316 14.13 13.13 -12.28
C ASP A 316 15.18 13.84 -13.16
N TRP A 317 14.80 14.95 -13.79
CA TRP A 317 15.70 15.75 -14.61
C TRP A 317 16.73 16.48 -13.75
N LYS A 318 18.01 16.36 -14.12
CA LYS A 318 19.10 17.15 -13.55
C LYS A 318 19.50 18.28 -14.48
N LEU A 319 19.50 19.52 -13.99
CA LEU A 319 20.11 20.66 -14.70
C LEU A 319 21.63 20.52 -14.71
N CYS A 320 22.22 20.40 -15.91
CA CYS A 320 23.66 20.35 -16.17
C CYS A 320 24.20 21.64 -16.77
N ARG A 321 23.35 22.60 -17.14
CA ARG A 321 23.73 23.95 -17.60
C ARG A 321 22.56 24.88 -17.46
#